data_AF-A0A5E6N2S4-F1
#
_entry.id   AF-A0A5E6N2S4-F1
#
_cell.length_a   1.000
_cell.length_b   1.000
_cell.length_c   1.000
_cell.angle_alpha   90.00
_cell.angle_beta   90.00
_cell.angle_gamma   90.00
#
_symmetry.space_group_name_H-M   'P 1'
#
loop_
_entity.id
_entity.type
_entity.pdbx_description
1 polymer ?
#
loop_
_entity_poly.entity_id
_entity_poly.type
_entity_poly.pdbx_seq_one_letter_code
_entity_poly.pdbx_strand_id
1 'polypeptide(L)'
;MVAHDDDFYTRKDSKITTLPKLTGRVSKCVQAFSLDWFPDEEKSVVKYLNKKYYQFKNNTLSLTRRQKWRFEKIQAERIARSNKAADNSQDLDSNASAQTGLVITRYGQHLLVESNLGNLVQCTARRNIDLSVAGDQVIFQTTDNNKGIVTALLDRDNSLKRSTN
;
A
#
# COMPACT_ATOMS: atom_id res chain seq x y z
N MET A 1 -4.35 -10.79 26.18
CA MET A 1 -5.01 -10.03 25.10
C MET A 1 -5.23 -8.61 25.63
N VAL A 2 -4.63 -7.59 25.02
CA VAL A 2 -4.75 -6.21 25.54
C VAL A 2 -6.07 -5.63 25.03
N ALA A 3 -6.96 -5.24 25.94
CA ALA A 3 -8.17 -4.52 25.57
C ALA A 3 -7.79 -3.10 25.12
N HIS A 4 -8.22 -2.74 23.91
CA HIS A 4 -8.06 -1.39 23.36
C HIS A 4 -9.29 -0.53 23.69
N ASP A 5 -9.53 -0.35 24.99
CA ASP A 5 -10.57 0.54 25.51
C ASP A 5 -10.16 2.03 25.39
N ASP A 6 -11.12 2.94 25.65
CA ASP A 6 -10.84 4.38 25.63
C ASP A 6 -9.77 4.77 26.66
N ASP A 7 -9.70 4.03 27.77
CA ASP A 7 -8.66 4.21 28.78
C ASP A 7 -7.28 3.95 28.19
N PHE A 8 -7.06 2.87 27.45
CA PHE A 8 -5.79 2.50 26.82
C PHE A 8 -5.15 3.65 26.04
N TYR A 9 -5.95 4.44 25.31
CA TYR A 9 -5.44 5.55 24.51
C TYR A 9 -5.23 6.84 25.33
N THR A 10 -5.83 6.94 26.53
CA THR A 10 -5.85 8.15 27.36
C THR A 10 -5.06 8.04 28.67
N ARG A 11 -4.52 6.86 29.05
CA ARG A 11 -3.74 6.64 30.30
C ARG A 11 -2.55 7.59 30.42
N LYS A 12 -2.38 8.21 31.59
CA LYS A 12 -1.35 9.23 31.85
C LYS A 12 0.09 8.71 31.79
N ASP A 13 0.31 7.43 32.12
CA ASP A 13 1.61 6.78 32.19
C ASP A 13 2.25 6.50 30.82
N SER A 14 1.42 6.27 29.80
CA SER A 14 1.83 5.76 28.49
C SER A 14 1.17 6.49 27.32
N LYS A 15 0.59 7.67 27.58
CA LYS A 15 -0.06 8.51 26.56
C LYS A 15 0.92 8.88 25.47
N ILE A 16 0.49 8.69 24.22
CA ILE A 16 1.25 9.16 23.07
C ILE A 16 1.25 10.70 23.08
N THR A 17 2.41 11.30 22.84
CA THR A 17 2.58 12.75 22.92
C THR A 17 2.69 13.44 21.56
N THR A 18 2.91 12.71 20.47
CA THR A 18 3.10 13.28 19.14
C THR A 18 2.52 12.41 18.02
N LEU A 19 2.14 13.04 16.91
CA LEU A 19 1.60 12.35 15.73
C LEU A 19 2.56 11.29 15.15
N PRO A 20 3.88 11.53 15.00
CA PRO A 20 4.80 10.50 14.51
C PRO A 20 4.88 9.28 15.43
N LYS A 21 4.77 9.47 16.75
CA LYS A 21 4.73 8.34 17.71
C LYS A 21 3.44 7.54 17.56
N LEU A 22 2.31 8.19 17.28
CA LEU A 22 1.04 7.52 16.98
C LEU A 22 1.14 6.69 15.70
N THR A 23 1.69 7.27 14.63
CA THR A 23 1.97 6.54 13.37
C THR A 23 2.85 5.33 13.60
N GLY A 24 3.95 5.50 14.35
CA GLY A 24 4.85 4.39 14.67
C GLY A 24 4.18 3.29 15.50
N ARG A 25 3.27 3.64 16.41
CA ARG A 25 2.52 2.64 17.20
C ARG A 25 1.55 1.85 16.33
N VAL A 26 0.81 2.51 15.44
CA VAL A 26 -0.10 1.83 14.49
C VAL A 26 0.68 0.88 13.59
N SER A 27 1.78 1.34 13.00
CA SER A 27 2.61 0.49 12.12
C SER A 27 3.20 -0.72 12.87
N LYS A 28 3.62 -0.55 14.13
CA LYS A 28 4.03 -1.68 14.99
C LYS A 28 2.90 -2.67 15.25
N CYS A 29 1.67 -2.19 15.47
CA CYS A 29 0.52 -3.07 15.65
C CYS A 29 0.22 -3.85 14.36
N VAL A 30 0.23 -3.19 13.20
CA VAL A 30 0.05 -3.88 11.90
C VAL A 30 1.07 -5.00 11.73
N GLN A 31 2.34 -4.74 12.02
CA GLN A 31 3.40 -5.75 11.96
C GLN A 31 3.21 -6.87 12.99
N ALA A 32 2.87 -6.54 14.24
CA ALA A 32 2.73 -7.52 15.32
C ALA A 32 1.54 -8.46 15.13
N PHE A 33 0.48 -7.99 14.46
CA PHE A 33 -0.70 -8.79 14.15
C PHE A 33 -0.70 -9.34 12.72
N SER A 34 0.39 -9.14 11.96
CA SER A 34 0.51 -9.55 10.56
C SER A 34 -0.70 -9.13 9.73
N LEU A 35 -1.17 -7.90 9.96
CA LEU A 35 -2.28 -7.33 9.20
C LEU A 35 -1.75 -6.86 7.86
N ASP A 36 -2.39 -7.27 6.76
CA ASP A 36 -2.06 -6.83 5.40
C ASP A 36 -2.67 -5.44 5.09
N TRP A 37 -2.58 -4.52 6.06
CA TRP A 37 -3.11 -3.18 5.88
C TRP A 37 -2.22 -2.35 4.95
N PHE A 38 -2.88 -1.62 4.06
CA PHE A 38 -2.22 -0.71 3.15
C PHE A 38 -1.68 0.53 3.88
N PRO A 39 -0.63 1.20 3.34
CA PRO A 39 -0.12 2.44 3.94
C PRO A 39 -1.18 3.53 4.12
N ASP A 40 -2.20 3.57 3.26
CA ASP A 40 -3.30 4.53 3.36
C ASP A 40 -4.37 4.12 4.39
N GLU A 41 -4.54 2.82 4.64
CA GLU A 41 -5.35 2.31 5.75
C GLU A 41 -4.68 2.62 7.08
N GLU A 42 -3.36 2.39 7.20
CA GLU A 42 -2.58 2.82 8.36
C GLU A 42 -2.77 4.32 8.64
N LYS A 43 -2.63 5.16 7.61
CA LYS A 43 -2.85 6.62 7.75
C LYS A 43 -4.28 6.95 8.16
N SER A 44 -5.27 6.22 7.65
CA SER A 44 -6.68 6.43 7.98
C SER A 44 -6.95 6.10 9.45
N VAL A 45 -6.36 5.02 9.95
CA VAL A 45 -6.41 4.64 11.37
C VAL A 45 -5.70 5.67 12.24
N VAL A 46 -4.51 6.13 11.85
CA VAL A 46 -3.79 7.21 12.55
C VAL A 46 -4.65 8.48 12.59
N LYS A 47 -5.29 8.85 11.48
CA LYS A 47 -6.17 10.01 11.38
C LYS A 47 -7.38 9.87 12.31
N TYR A 48 -8.01 8.70 12.35
CA TYR A 48 -9.13 8.40 13.23
C TYR A 48 -8.71 8.47 14.70
N LEU A 49 -7.64 7.79 15.10
CA LEU A 49 -7.14 7.78 16.49
C LEU A 49 -6.70 9.19 16.93
N ASN A 50 -6.05 9.94 16.04
CA ASN A 50 -5.68 11.32 16.34
C ASN A 50 -6.93 12.18 16.57
N LYS A 51 -7.94 12.09 15.70
CA LYS A 51 -9.20 12.83 15.84
C LYS A 51 -9.94 12.45 17.13
N LYS A 52 -9.99 11.16 17.47
CA LYS A 52 -10.78 10.65 18.60
C LYS A 52 -10.12 10.90 19.96
N TYR A 53 -8.80 10.74 20.08
CA TYR A 53 -8.14 10.68 21.40
C TYR A 53 -7.06 11.73 21.67
N TYR A 54 -6.39 12.25 20.62
CA TYR A 54 -5.13 13.00 20.80
C TYR A 54 -5.17 14.45 20.32
N GLN A 55 -5.94 14.74 19.27
CA GLN A 55 -6.12 16.05 18.65
C GLN A 55 -4.79 16.76 18.32
N PHE A 56 -3.75 16.01 17.97
CA PHE A 56 -2.50 16.62 17.51
C PHE A 56 -2.79 17.48 16.29
N LYS A 57 -2.30 18.71 16.29
CA LYS A 57 -2.39 19.58 15.10
C LYS A 57 -1.76 18.83 13.93
N ASN A 58 -2.54 18.64 12.88
CA ASN A 58 -2.03 18.20 11.59
C ASN A 58 -1.13 19.31 11.05
N ASN A 59 0.12 19.37 11.53
CA ASN A 59 1.18 19.81 10.65
C ASN A 59 1.25 18.69 9.61
N THR A 60 0.53 18.87 8.49
CA THR A 60 0.91 18.22 7.23
C THR A 60 2.42 18.28 7.19
N LEU A 61 3.07 17.12 7.35
CA LEU A 61 4.47 17.00 7.69
C LEU A 61 5.30 17.83 6.69
N SER A 62 5.59 19.08 7.03
CA SER A 62 6.62 19.85 6.36
C SER A 62 7.89 19.18 6.83
N LEU A 63 8.32 18.18 6.06
CA LEU A 63 9.58 17.48 6.28
C LEU A 63 10.64 18.55 6.47
N THR A 64 11.29 18.55 7.65
CA THR A 64 12.45 19.43 7.85
C THR A 64 13.45 19.18 6.73
N ARG A 65 14.22 20.18 6.29
CA ARG A 65 15.12 20.07 5.12
C ARG A 65 15.99 18.78 5.15
N ARG A 66 16.38 18.35 6.36
CA ARG A 66 17.15 17.13 6.63
C ARG A 66 16.32 15.83 6.55
N GLN A 67 15.06 15.84 6.96
CA GLN A 67 14.13 14.70 6.80
C GLN A 67 13.65 14.56 5.35
N LYS A 68 13.40 15.69 4.67
CA LYS A 68 13.11 15.74 3.24
C LYS A 68 14.29 15.16 2.47
N TRP A 69 15.51 15.61 2.76
CA TRP A 69 16.72 15.05 2.17
C TRP A 69 16.93 13.57 2.50
N ARG A 70 16.63 13.11 3.72
CA ARG A 70 16.71 11.66 4.03
C ARG A 70 15.68 10.85 3.25
N PHE A 71 14.46 11.37 3.12
CA PHE A 71 13.41 10.71 2.35
C PHE A 71 13.74 10.72 0.86
N GLU A 72 14.11 11.86 0.30
CA GLU A 72 14.57 12.03 -1.08
C GLU A 72 15.82 11.20 -1.36
N LYS A 73 16.77 11.12 -0.42
CA LYS A 73 17.95 10.26 -0.54
C LYS A 73 17.53 8.79 -0.55
N ILE A 74 16.71 8.34 0.39
CA ILE A 74 16.22 6.95 0.42
C ILE A 74 15.42 6.62 -0.85
N GLN A 75 14.59 7.55 -1.34
CA GLN A 75 13.85 7.39 -2.60
C GLN A 75 14.78 7.41 -3.81
N ALA A 76 15.74 8.32 -3.88
CA ALA A 76 16.74 8.40 -4.94
C ALA A 76 17.66 7.18 -4.93
N GLU A 77 17.99 6.62 -3.77
CA GLU A 77 18.81 5.41 -3.65
C GLU A 77 18.00 4.16 -4.03
N ARG A 78 16.69 4.14 -3.74
CA ARG A 78 15.75 3.12 -4.23
C ARG A 78 15.53 3.23 -5.73
N ILE A 79 15.37 4.43 -6.27
CA ILE A 79 15.24 4.71 -7.72
C ILE A 79 16.57 4.40 -8.41
N ALA A 80 17.72 4.76 -7.85
CA ALA A 80 19.03 4.47 -8.42
C ALA A 80 19.35 2.97 -8.38
N ARG A 81 18.92 2.23 -7.33
CA ARG A 81 18.98 0.76 -7.33
C ARG A 81 18.01 0.16 -8.34
N SER A 82 16.80 0.72 -8.47
CA SER A 82 15.82 0.31 -9.48
C SER A 82 16.29 0.59 -10.91
N ASN A 83 17.01 1.69 -11.13
CA ASN A 83 17.56 2.09 -12.42
C ASN A 83 18.86 1.35 -12.72
N LYS A 84 19.71 1.05 -11.73
CA LYS A 84 20.84 0.11 -11.91
C LYS A 84 20.38 -1.31 -12.21
N ALA A 85 19.26 -1.73 -11.62
CA ALA A 85 18.60 -2.99 -11.96
C ALA A 85 17.93 -2.93 -13.35
N ALA A 86 17.59 -1.74 -13.86
CA ALA A 86 17.06 -1.53 -15.21
C ALA A 86 18.17 -1.35 -16.28
N ASP A 87 19.34 -0.81 -15.92
CA ASP A 87 20.49 -0.69 -16.83
C ASP A 87 21.28 -2.01 -16.96
N ASN A 88 21.12 -2.95 -16.02
CA ASN A 88 21.59 -4.33 -16.14
C ASN A 88 20.53 -5.28 -16.72
N SER A 89 19.37 -4.78 -17.16
CA SER A 89 18.38 -5.63 -17.84
C SER A 89 18.60 -5.61 -19.35
N GLN A 90 19.77 -6.09 -19.76
CA GLN A 90 19.92 -6.77 -21.03
C GLN A 90 20.15 -8.25 -20.65
N ASP A 91 19.18 -9.07 -21.05
CA ASP A 91 19.19 -10.53 -21.07
C ASP A 91 18.97 -11.32 -19.76
N LEU A 92 17.79 -11.98 -19.77
CA LEU A 92 17.51 -13.37 -19.37
C LEU A 92 17.05 -13.72 -17.94
N ASP A 93 15.72 -13.87 -17.85
CA ASP A 93 14.96 -15.07 -17.43
C ASP A 93 15.00 -15.67 -16.01
N SER A 94 13.80 -16.19 -15.64
CA SER A 94 13.46 -17.20 -14.61
C SER A 94 13.15 -16.65 -13.21
N ASN A 95 11.92 -16.55 -12.67
CA ASN A 95 10.85 -17.57 -12.61
C ASN A 95 9.49 -17.00 -12.12
N ALA A 96 9.21 -15.70 -12.28
CA ALA A 96 7.86 -15.19 -11.98
C ALA A 96 6.96 -15.40 -13.21
N SER A 97 6.35 -16.58 -13.32
CA SER A 97 5.39 -16.85 -14.40
C SER A 97 4.32 -15.74 -14.38
N ALA A 98 4.10 -15.13 -15.55
CA ALA A 98 2.98 -14.21 -15.70
C ALA A 98 1.69 -15.01 -15.46
N GLN A 99 0.91 -14.58 -14.48
CA GLN A 99 -0.33 -15.22 -14.09
C GLN A 99 -1.50 -14.33 -14.45
N THR A 100 -2.61 -14.96 -14.83
CA THR A 100 -3.90 -14.28 -14.97
C THR A 100 -4.61 -14.25 -13.62
N GLY A 101 -5.34 -13.18 -13.35
CA GLY A 101 -6.17 -13.07 -12.16
C GLY A 101 -7.30 -12.07 -12.31
N LEU A 102 -8.22 -12.12 -11.37
CA LEU A 102 -9.42 -11.28 -11.34
C LEU A 102 -9.24 -10.13 -10.34
N VAL A 103 -9.48 -8.90 -10.78
CA VAL A 103 -9.47 -7.73 -9.88
C VAL A 103 -10.71 -7.78 -8.98
N ILE A 104 -10.49 -7.98 -7.69
CA ILE A 104 -11.54 -7.96 -6.67
C ILE A 104 -11.85 -6.50 -6.26
N THR A 105 -10.80 -5.72 -6.00
CA THR A 105 -10.94 -4.30 -5.66
C THR A 105 -9.71 -3.51 -6.07
N ARG A 106 -9.89 -2.21 -6.27
CA ARG A 106 -8.83 -1.26 -6.57
C ARG A 106 -8.97 -0.02 -5.69
N TYR A 107 -7.84 0.46 -5.17
CA TYR A 107 -7.73 1.71 -4.42
C TYR A 107 -6.44 2.42 -4.87
N GLY A 108 -6.60 3.35 -5.81
CA GLY A 108 -5.50 4.11 -6.39
C GLY A 108 -4.60 3.26 -7.30
N GLN A 109 -3.32 3.13 -6.94
CA GLN A 109 -2.34 2.31 -7.68
C GLN A 109 -2.32 0.85 -7.22
N HIS A 110 -2.99 0.53 -6.12
CA HIS A 110 -3.00 -0.80 -5.54
C HIS A 110 -4.30 -1.54 -5.88
N LEU A 111 -4.18 -2.85 -6.02
CA LEU A 111 -5.26 -3.75 -6.40
C LEU A 111 -5.19 -5.01 -5.54
N LEU A 112 -6.35 -5.58 -5.26
CA LEU A 112 -6.46 -6.93 -4.74
C LEU A 112 -6.86 -7.83 -5.91
N VAL A 113 -6.01 -8.79 -6.26
CA VAL A 113 -6.21 -9.69 -7.39
C VAL A 113 -6.35 -11.12 -6.89
N GLU A 114 -7.40 -11.81 -7.30
CA GLU A 114 -7.56 -13.24 -7.09
C GLU A 114 -6.82 -14.00 -8.19
N SER A 115 -5.88 -14.85 -7.81
CA SER A 115 -5.18 -15.77 -8.71
C SER A 115 -6.13 -16.89 -9.17
N ASN A 116 -5.77 -17.58 -10.26
CA ASN A 116 -6.49 -18.77 -10.72
C ASN A 116 -6.57 -19.92 -9.69
N LEU A 117 -5.70 -19.91 -8.67
CA LEU A 117 -5.74 -20.83 -7.53
C LEU A 117 -6.69 -20.38 -6.40
N GLY A 118 -7.41 -19.27 -6.56
CA GLY A 118 -8.30 -18.69 -5.54
C GLY A 118 -7.58 -17.90 -4.43
N ASN A 119 -6.28 -17.67 -4.57
CA ASN A 119 -5.49 -16.90 -3.60
C ASN A 119 -5.56 -15.41 -3.89
N LEU A 120 -5.75 -14.59 -2.84
CA LEU A 120 -5.72 -13.14 -2.96
C LEU A 120 -4.28 -12.61 -2.89
N VAL A 121 -3.91 -11.83 -3.89
CA VAL A 121 -2.58 -11.24 -4.04
C VAL A 121 -2.70 -9.72 -4.06
N GLN A 122 -1.89 -9.08 -3.21
CA GLN A 122 -1.77 -7.64 -3.16
C GLN A 122 -0.91 -7.15 -4.32
N CYS A 123 -1.53 -6.48 -5.28
CA CYS A 123 -0.91 -6.03 -6.50
C CYS A 123 -0.74 -4.51 -6.57
N THR A 124 0.26 -4.05 -7.33
CA THR A 124 0.40 -2.64 -7.72
C THR A 124 0.41 -2.53 -9.24
N ALA A 125 -0.40 -1.62 -9.79
CA ALA A 125 -0.43 -1.37 -11.23
C ALA A 125 0.81 -0.58 -11.67
N ARG A 126 1.39 -0.98 -12.82
CA ARG A 126 2.35 -0.11 -13.52
C ARG A 126 1.67 1.18 -13.97
N ARG A 127 2.46 2.26 -14.09
CA ARG A 127 1.96 3.61 -14.40
C ARG A 127 1.19 3.72 -15.73
N ASN A 128 1.46 2.82 -16.68
CA ASN A 128 0.92 2.87 -18.05
C ASN A 128 -0.21 1.86 -18.28
N ILE A 129 -0.90 1.43 -17.22
CA ILE A 129 -2.04 0.51 -17.34
C ILE A 129 -3.33 1.31 -17.19
N ASP A 130 -4.30 1.00 -18.04
CA ASP A 130 -5.62 1.60 -18.03
C ASP A 130 -6.30 1.49 -16.65
N LEU A 131 -7.36 2.27 -16.47
CA LEU A 131 -8.13 2.22 -15.25
C LEU A 131 -8.85 0.86 -15.14
N SER A 132 -8.25 -0.09 -14.41
CA SER A 132 -8.92 -1.30 -13.95
C SER A 132 -10.01 -1.01 -12.92
N VAL A 133 -11.06 -1.83 -12.97
CA VAL A 133 -12.21 -1.84 -12.07
C VAL A 133 -12.42 -3.25 -11.51
N ALA A 134 -13.30 -3.40 -10.53
CA ALA A 134 -13.69 -4.71 -10.04
C ALA A 134 -14.33 -5.55 -11.16
N GLY A 135 -13.93 -6.80 -11.28
CA GLY A 135 -14.35 -7.71 -12.34
C GLY A 135 -13.40 -7.80 -13.54
N ASP A 136 -12.39 -6.92 -13.62
CA ASP A 136 -11.41 -6.98 -14.71
C ASP A 136 -10.46 -8.17 -14.58
N GLN A 137 -10.18 -8.82 -15.71
CA GLN A 137 -9.13 -9.82 -15.82
C GLN A 137 -7.79 -9.12 -16.10
N VAL A 138 -6.75 -9.50 -15.37
CA VAL A 138 -5.42 -8.89 -15.43
C VAL A 138 -4.31 -9.92 -15.57
N ILE A 139 -3.22 -9.52 -16.21
CA ILE A 139 -1.96 -10.25 -16.17
C ILE A 139 -1.08 -9.61 -15.10
N PHE A 140 -0.65 -10.39 -14.13
CA PHE A 140 0.23 -9.94 -13.04
C PHE A 140 1.38 -10.92 -12.80
N GLN A 141 2.46 -10.41 -12.24
CA GLN A 141 3.64 -11.20 -11.85
C GLN A 141 3.85 -11.07 -10.35
N THR A 142 3.98 -12.20 -9.66
CA THR A 142 4.32 -12.24 -8.24
C THR A 142 5.81 -12.02 -8.04
N THR A 143 6.17 -11.13 -7.12
CA THR A 143 7.54 -10.92 -6.63
C THR A 143 7.77 -11.75 -5.37
N ASP A 144 9.02 -12.01 -5.02
CA ASP A 144 9.47 -12.78 -3.83
C ASP A 144 8.85 -12.32 -2.49
N ASN A 145 8.30 -11.10 -2.42
CA ASN A 145 7.66 -10.53 -1.24
C ASN A 145 6.13 -10.73 -1.18
N ASN A 146 5.59 -11.74 -1.87
CA ASN A 146 4.15 -12.03 -1.92
C ASN A 146 3.30 -10.85 -2.45
N LYS A 147 3.93 -9.94 -3.19
CA LYS A 147 3.30 -8.78 -3.84
C LYS A 147 3.29 -9.00 -5.34
N GLY A 148 2.20 -8.62 -5.98
CA GLY A 148 2.06 -8.68 -7.42
C GLY A 148 2.34 -7.33 -8.09
N ILE A 149 2.79 -7.39 -9.33
CA ILE A 149 2.82 -6.24 -10.23
C ILE A 149 1.85 -6.55 -11.36
N VAL A 150 0.81 -5.74 -11.50
CA VAL A 150 -0.07 -5.84 -12.68
C VAL A 150 0.68 -5.26 -13.86
N THR A 151 0.74 -6.01 -14.94
CA THR A 151 1.48 -5.68 -16.15
C THR A 151 0.55 -5.34 -17.31
N ALA A 152 -0.64 -5.96 -17.37
CA ALA A 152 -1.63 -5.70 -18.40
C ALA A 152 -3.06 -5.97 -17.91
N LEU A 153 -4.02 -5.36 -18.60
CA LEU A 153 -5.45 -5.68 -18.52
C LEU A 153 -5.83 -6.53 -19.74
N LEU A 154 -6.71 -7.50 -19.53
CA LEU A 154 -7.35 -8.24 -20.60
C LEU A 154 -8.61 -7.52 -21.08
N ASP A 155 -9.03 -7.81 -22.31
CA ASP A 155 -10.23 -7.21 -22.88
C ASP A 155 -11.49 -7.58 -22.08
N ARG A 156 -12.42 -6.63 -22.02
CA ARG A 156 -13.68 -6.78 -21.27
C ARG A 156 -14.79 -7.23 -22.19
N ASP A 157 -15.51 -8.28 -21.78
CA ASP A 157 -16.72 -8.73 -22.50
C ASP A 157 -17.92 -7.80 -22.25
N ASN A 158 -17.97 -7.15 -21.09
CA ASN A 158 -19.03 -6.23 -20.72
C ASN A 158 -18.50 -5.10 -19.82
N SER A 159 -19.29 -4.04 -19.65
CA SER A 159 -18.98 -2.99 -18.68
C SER A 159 -20.26 -2.39 -18.10
N LEU A 160 -20.32 -2.28 -16.78
CA LEU A 160 -21.38 -1.56 -16.08
C LEU A 160 -20.92 -0.13 -15.84
N LYS A 161 -21.67 0.83 -16.37
CA LYS A 161 -21.43 2.26 -16.19
C LYS A 161 -22.68 2.92 -15.66
N ARG A 162 -22.53 3.77 -14.64
CA ARG A 162 -23.62 4.61 -14.15
C ARG A 162 -23.66 5.89 -14.99
N SER A 163 -24.84 6.24 -15.51
CA SER A 163 -25.03 7.55 -16.14
C SER A 163 -24.87 8.64 -15.08
N THR A 164 -23.92 9.54 -15.29
CA THR A 164 -23.72 10.73 -14.46
C THR A 164 -24.61 11.83 -15.01
N ASN A 165 -25.73 12.11 -14.34
CA ASN A 165 -26.48 13.36 -14.50
C ASN A 165 -25.71 14.52 -13.89
#